data_AF-A0A947H7M0-F1
#
_entry.id   AF-A0A947H7M0-F1
#
_cell.length_a   1.000
_cell.length_b   1.000
_cell.length_c   1.000
_cell.angle_alpha   90.00
_cell.angle_beta   90.00
_cell.angle_gamma   90.00
#
_symmetry.space_group_name_H-M   'P 1'
#
loop_
_entity.id
_entity.type
_entity.pdbx_description
1 polymer ?
#
loop_
_entity_poly.entity_id
_entity_poly.type
_entity_poly.pdbx_seq_one_letter_code
_entity_poly.pdbx_strand_id
1 'polypeptide(L)'
;MVWEQLELYAENYHRFTLQVMPLLEDRCDLDTLMQLYKTAKHYQKAFADLAQEETEISPLYLRLSTTLADTLHKIIGLPEMPHTF
;
A
#
# COMPACT_ATOMS: atom_id res chain seq x y z
N MET A 1 -17.10 0.30 -14.48
CA MET A 1 -15.66 0.23 -14.78
C MET A 1 -14.79 0.74 -13.65
N VAL A 2 -14.74 2.05 -13.34
CA VAL A 2 -13.85 2.60 -12.28
C VAL A 2 -14.20 2.06 -10.90
N TRP A 3 -15.50 1.95 -10.60
CA TRP A 3 -16.01 1.36 -9.37
C TRP A 3 -15.63 -0.12 -9.21
N GLU A 4 -15.78 -0.94 -10.26
CA GLU A 4 -15.41 -2.36 -10.23
C GLU A 4 -13.89 -2.54 -10.07
N GLN A 5 -13.09 -1.65 -10.67
CA GLN A 5 -11.64 -1.64 -10.46
C GLN A 5 -11.29 -1.26 -9.02
N LEU A 6 -11.94 -0.24 -8.46
CA LEU A 6 -11.74 0.15 -7.07
C LEU A 6 -12.09 -0.98 -6.11
N GLU A 7 -13.23 -1.65 -6.31
CA GLU A 7 -13.65 -2.81 -5.51
C GLU A 7 -12.62 -3.95 -5.59
N LEU A 8 -12.15 -4.28 -6.78
CA LEU A 8 -11.15 -5.33 -6.97
C LEU A 8 -9.82 -4.98 -6.29
N TYR A 9 -9.34 -3.73 -6.44
CA TYR A 9 -8.12 -3.28 -5.78
C TYR A 9 -8.29 -3.24 -4.26
N ALA A 10 -9.44 -2.79 -3.76
CA ALA A 10 -9.76 -2.77 -2.34
C ALA A 10 -9.77 -4.18 -1.73
N GLU A 11 -10.40 -5.14 -2.40
CA GLU A 11 -10.45 -6.53 -1.96
C GLU A 11 -9.04 -7.16 -1.93
N ASN A 12 -8.27 -6.98 -3.01
CA ASN A 12 -6.91 -7.50 -3.09
C ASN A 12 -5.98 -6.84 -2.07
N TYR A 13 -6.11 -5.53 -1.87
CA TYR A 13 -5.36 -4.81 -0.84
C TYR A 13 -5.71 -5.31 0.56
N HIS A 14 -6.98 -5.56 0.85
CA HIS A 14 -7.39 -6.15 2.12
C HIS A 14 -6.74 -7.52 2.36
N ARG A 15 -6.81 -8.43 1.37
CA ARG A 15 -6.14 -9.75 1.44
C ARG A 15 -4.63 -9.62 1.66
N PHE A 16 -3.99 -8.69 0.95
CA PHE A 16 -2.57 -8.39 1.12
C PHE A 16 -2.25 -7.93 2.54
N THR A 17 -3.02 -6.99 3.10
CA THR A 17 -2.80 -6.50 4.47
C THR A 17 -2.90 -7.61 5.51
N LEU A 18 -3.89 -8.49 5.40
CA LEU A 18 -4.05 -9.64 6.30
C LEU A 18 -2.89 -10.64 6.22
N GLN A 19 -2.25 -10.79 5.04
CA GLN A 19 -1.07 -11.63 4.87
C GLN A 19 0.20 -10.98 5.43
N VAL A 20 0.29 -9.65 5.35
CA VAL A 20 1.48 -8.89 5.78
C VAL A 20 1.58 -8.75 7.28
N MET A 21 0.46 -8.51 7.98
CA MET A 21 0.50 -8.22 9.43
C MET A 21 1.22 -9.31 10.25
N PRO A 22 0.94 -10.61 10.08
CA PRO A 22 1.66 -11.66 10.81
C PRO A 22 3.15 -11.70 10.48
N LEU A 23 3.51 -11.42 9.22
CA LEU A 23 4.91 -11.40 8.80
C LEU A 23 5.70 -10.26 9.44
N LEU A 24 5.05 -9.13 9.74
CA LEU A 24 5.69 -8.00 10.43
C LEU A 24 5.82 -8.21 11.94
N GLU A 25 4.97 -9.05 12.53
CA GLU A 25 5.03 -9.41 13.95
C GLU A 25 6.14 -10.43 14.23
N ASP A 26 6.44 -11.29 13.25
CA ASP A 26 7.55 -12.24 13.31
C ASP A 26 8.88 -11.67 12.79
N ARG A 27 9.98 -12.43 12.96
CA ARG A 27 11.28 -12.07 12.38
C ARG A 27 11.22 -12.16 10.84
N CYS A 28 10.85 -11.06 10.20
CA CYS A 28 10.84 -10.91 8.74
C CYS A 28 12.25 -10.60 8.23
N ASP A 29 12.72 -11.35 7.22
CA ASP A 29 13.97 -11.03 6.54
C ASP A 29 13.82 -9.79 5.64
N LEU A 30 14.96 -9.16 5.33
CA LEU A 30 15.01 -7.92 4.57
C LEU A 30 14.46 -8.07 3.14
N ASP A 31 14.68 -9.22 2.50
CA ASP A 31 14.21 -9.46 1.13
C ASP A 31 12.69 -9.53 1.10
N THR A 32 12.08 -10.24 2.06
CA THR A 32 10.64 -10.30 2.26
C THR A 32 10.09 -8.90 2.52
N LEU A 33 10.65 -8.13 3.46
CA LEU A 33 10.23 -6.74 3.73
C LEU A 33 10.30 -5.86 2.47
N MET A 34 11.36 -5.98 1.66
CA MET A 34 11.47 -5.25 0.40
C MET A 34 10.38 -5.63 -0.62
N GLN A 35 10.01 -6.91 -0.71
CA GLN A 35 8.90 -7.33 -1.58
C GLN A 35 7.56 -6.78 -1.08
N LEU A 36 7.32 -6.82 0.22
CA LEU A 36 6.12 -6.24 0.83
C LEU A 36 6.05 -4.74 0.55
N TYR A 37 7.16 -4.02 0.67
CA TYR A 37 7.24 -2.59 0.37
C TYR A 37 6.91 -2.31 -1.10
N LYS A 38 7.49 -3.05 -2.05
CA LYS A 38 7.18 -2.89 -3.48
C LYS A 38 5.70 -3.10 -3.77
N THR A 39 5.10 -4.13 -3.18
CA THR A 39 3.67 -4.43 -3.31
C THR A 39 2.81 -3.31 -2.70
N ALA A 40 3.17 -2.79 -1.52
CA ALA A 40 2.48 -1.67 -0.90
C ALA A 40 2.55 -0.40 -1.77
N LYS A 41 3.70 -0.09 -2.36
CA LYS A 41 3.88 1.03 -3.30
C LYS A 41 3.04 0.86 -4.58
N HIS A 42 2.89 -0.36 -5.07
CA HIS A 42 2.02 -0.65 -6.21
C HIS A 42 0.57 -0.29 -5.89
N TYR A 43 0.03 -0.75 -4.76
CA TYR A 43 -1.33 -0.39 -4.33
C TYR A 43 -1.49 1.10 -4.06
N GLN A 44 -0.50 1.75 -3.44
CA GLN A 44 -0.52 3.20 -3.23
C GLN A 44 -0.68 3.95 -4.55
N LYS A 45 0.09 3.57 -5.57
CA LYS A 45 -0.02 4.17 -6.89
C LYS A 45 -1.39 3.91 -7.52
N ALA A 46 -1.88 2.66 -7.48
CA ALA A 46 -3.18 2.31 -8.03
C ALA A 46 -4.32 3.12 -7.38
N PHE A 47 -4.32 3.28 -6.06
CA PHE A 47 -5.31 4.09 -5.38
C PHE A 47 -5.14 5.59 -5.62
N ALA A 48 -3.91 6.08 -5.86
CA ALA A 48 -3.69 7.48 -6.25
C ALA A 48 -4.27 7.78 -7.63
N ASP A 49 -4.06 6.87 -8.59
CA ASP A 49 -4.60 6.98 -9.95
C ASP A 49 -6.15 6.94 -9.90
N LEU A 50 -6.73 6.03 -9.11
CA LEU A 50 -8.19 5.92 -8.93
C LEU A 50 -8.82 7.07 -8.13
N ALA A 51 -8.07 7.72 -7.24
CA ALA A 51 -8.57 8.84 -6.43
C ALA A 51 -8.77 10.13 -7.24
N GLN A 52 -8.12 10.24 -8.41
CA GLN A 52 -8.37 11.35 -9.35
C GLN A 52 -9.76 11.29 -9.98
N GLU A 53 -10.47 10.16 -9.87
CA GLU A 53 -11.79 9.93 -10.47
C GLU A 53 -12.98 10.17 -9.50
N GLU A 54 -12.77 10.94 -8.43
CA GLU A 54 -13.79 11.49 -7.51
C GLU A 54 -14.74 10.46 -6.83
N THR A 55 -14.25 9.27 -6.47
CA THR A 55 -15.04 8.34 -5.65
C THR A 55 -14.85 8.63 -4.14
N GLU A 56 -15.92 8.61 -3.34
CA GLU A 56 -15.83 8.95 -1.90
C GLU A 56 -14.87 8.05 -1.09
N ILE A 57 -14.64 6.82 -1.56
CA ILE A 57 -13.89 5.78 -0.83
C ILE A 57 -12.40 5.75 -1.24
N SER A 58 -12.04 6.22 -2.44
CA SER A 58 -10.66 6.17 -2.93
C SER A 58 -9.65 6.97 -2.09
N PRO A 59 -9.98 8.14 -1.48
CA PRO A 59 -9.06 8.82 -0.57
C PRO A 59 -8.72 8.01 0.68
N LEU A 60 -9.65 7.18 1.17
CA LEU A 60 -9.41 6.30 2.32
C LEU A 60 -8.38 5.23 1.97
N TYR A 61 -8.56 4.54 0.85
CA TYR A 61 -7.61 3.52 0.41
C TYR A 61 -6.23 4.11 0.05
N LEU A 62 -6.19 5.31 -0.53
CA LEU A 62 -4.93 6.03 -0.77
C LEU A 62 -4.19 6.32 0.55
N ARG A 63 -4.91 6.80 1.58
CA ARG A 63 -4.31 7.06 2.89
C ARG A 63 -3.81 5.78 3.56
N LEU A 64 -4.59 4.70 3.52
CA LEU A 64 -4.21 3.41 4.12
C LEU A 64 -2.97 2.82 3.44
N SER A 65 -2.96 2.76 2.12
CA SER A 65 -1.83 2.27 1.33
C SER A 65 -0.56 3.10 1.50
N THR A 66 -0.69 4.44 1.60
CA THR A 66 0.41 5.34 1.95
C THR A 66 0.98 5.02 3.32
N THR A 67 0.11 4.88 4.33
CA THR A 67 0.54 4.59 5.71
C THR A 67 1.33 3.28 5.80
N LEU A 68 0.86 2.24 5.10
CA LEU A 68 1.56 0.95 5.06
C LEU A 68 2.91 1.05 4.34
N ALA A 69 2.96 1.71 3.18
CA ALA A 69 4.20 1.90 2.42
C ALA A 69 5.25 2.67 3.24
N ASP A 70 4.85 3.75 3.92
CA ASP A 70 5.73 4.55 4.77
C ASP A 70 6.22 3.76 5.99
N THR A 71 5.35 2.93 6.57
CA THR A 71 5.72 2.05 7.69
C THR A 71 6.76 1.03 7.26
N LEU A 72 6.56 0.37 6.12
CA LEU A 72 7.51 -0.59 5.57
C LEU A 72 8.84 0.10 5.19
N HIS A 73 8.79 1.29 4.60
CA HIS A 73 9.98 2.09 4.30
C HIS A 73 10.82 2.35 5.56
N LYS A 74 10.17 2.76 6.66
CA LYS A 74 10.82 3.01 7.95
C LYS A 74 11.42 1.74 8.56
N ILE A 75 10.71 0.62 8.49
CA ILE A 75 11.21 -0.68 8.99
C ILE A 75 12.45 -1.13 8.21
N ILE A 76 12.46 -0.96 6.88
CA ILE A 76 13.59 -1.32 6.02
C ILE A 76 14.79 -0.37 6.23
N GLY A 77 14.55 0.85 6.70
CA GLY A 77 15.59 1.86 6.90
C GLY A 77 16.07 2.50 5.60
N LEU A 78 15.19 2.59 4.58
CA LEU A 78 15.51 3.29 3.34
C LEU A 78 15.62 4.81 3.59
N PRO A 79 16.51 5.53 2.88
CA PRO A 79 16.56 6.99 2.95
C PRO A 79 15.22 7.60 2.55
N GLU A 80 14.76 8.64 3.26
CA GLU A 80 13.52 9.35 2.94
C GLU A 80 13.60 9.85 1.49
N MET A 81 12.65 9.42 0.64
CA MET A 81 12.53 10.01 -0.69
C MET A 81 11.83 11.37 -0.56
N PRO A 82 12.25 12.39 -1.34
CA PRO A 82 11.58 13.68 -1.33
C PRO A 82 10.12 13.49 -1.73
N HIS A 83 9.21 14.03 -0.91
CA HIS A 83 7.78 14.03 -1.19
C HIS A 83 7.49 14.81 -2.48
N THR A 84 7.32 14.11 -3.60
CA THR A 84 6.67 14.66 -4.79
C THR A 84 5.20 14.29 -4.73
N PHE A 85 4.36 15.23 -4.29
CA PHE A 85 2.91 15.20 -4.49
C PHE A 85 2.59 15.72 -5.90
#